data_AF-A0A518DHJ0-F1
#
_entry.id   AF-A0A518DHJ0-F1
#
_cell.length_a   1.000
_cell.length_b   1.000
_cell.length_c   1.000
_cell.angle_alpha   90.00
_cell.angle_beta   90.00
_cell.angle_gamma   90.00
#
_symmetry.space_group_name_H-M   'P 1'
#
loop_
_entity.id
_entity.type
_entity.pdbx_description
1 polymer ?
#
loop_
_entity_poly.entity_id
_entity_poly.type
_entity_poly.pdbx_seq_one_letter_code
_entity_poly.pdbx_strand_id
1 'polypeptide(L)'
;MVAIEDERRVVVVRPAKGSKPPMFTSGGGEVHPRVRDAMRRVLLDDRPCGYLNSTGARLLTDARLTAREAGIDRRSLVPLSPSSCLWFTWTGTKAQRTLCLIADAARLVSADHKIAVELSASAADSARRLAGVDALSLDPVRLAARLPTKQTRKLDEHLDDALLVEALAVDALDLETARVLLVRLRSVVG
;
A
#
# COMPACT_ATOMS: atom_id res chain seq x y z
N MET A 1 -37.18 -9.46 -18.76
CA MET A 1 -37.85 -8.54 -17.84
C MET A 1 -37.46 -8.98 -16.45
N VAL A 2 -36.72 -8.15 -15.72
CA VAL A 2 -36.48 -8.37 -14.29
C VAL A 2 -37.64 -7.67 -13.59
N ALA A 3 -38.41 -8.40 -12.78
CA ALA A 3 -39.46 -7.83 -11.96
C ALA A 3 -38.97 -7.84 -10.51
N ILE A 4 -39.08 -6.70 -9.84
CA ILE A 4 -38.68 -6.52 -8.45
C ILE A 4 -39.96 -6.22 -7.67
N GLU A 5 -40.34 -7.10 -6.75
CA GLU A 5 -41.48 -6.90 -5.86
C GLU A 5 -40.95 -6.60 -4.45
N ASP A 6 -40.87 -5.31 -4.14
CA ASP A 6 -40.10 -4.77 -3.01
C ASP A 6 -40.67 -5.19 -1.64
N GLU A 7 -42.01 -5.28 -1.53
CA GLU A 7 -42.69 -5.69 -0.31
C GLU A 7 -42.42 -7.15 0.09
N ARG A 8 -42.14 -8.02 -0.89
CA ARG A 8 -41.89 -9.46 -0.66
C ARG A 8 -40.41 -9.84 -0.72
N ARG A 9 -39.52 -8.89 -1.05
CA ARG A 9 -38.09 -9.14 -1.33
C ARG A 9 -37.86 -10.27 -2.33
N VAL A 10 -38.77 -10.46 -3.28
CA VAL A 10 -38.66 -11.50 -4.31
C VAL A 10 -38.08 -10.87 -5.58
N VAL A 11 -36.93 -11.40 -6.01
CA VAL A 11 -36.30 -11.01 -7.28
C VAL A 11 -36.47 -12.14 -8.28
N VAL A 12 -37.33 -11.94 -9.27
CA VAL A 12 -37.53 -12.91 -10.36
C VAL A 12 -36.53 -12.60 -11.46
N VAL A 13 -35.53 -13.47 -11.60
CA VAL A 13 -34.49 -13.35 -12.64
C VAL A 13 -34.75 -14.34 -13.78
N ARG A 14 -34.44 -13.90 -15.01
CA ARG A 14 -34.36 -14.79 -16.18
C ARG A 14 -32.90 -15.22 -16.37
N PRO A 15 -32.61 -16.52 -16.52
CA PRO A 15 -31.26 -16.99 -16.85
C PRO A 15 -30.71 -16.29 -18.09
N ALA A 16 -29.49 -15.77 -18.00
CA ALA A 16 -28.82 -15.12 -19.14
C ALA A 16 -28.49 -16.17 -20.21
N LYS A 17 -28.75 -15.85 -21.49
CA LYS A 17 -28.49 -16.73 -22.64
C LYS A 17 -26.98 -16.89 -22.97
N GLY A 18 -26.07 -16.32 -22.19
CA GLY A 18 -24.64 -16.35 -22.50
C GLY A 18 -23.74 -16.27 -21.26
N SER A 19 -22.58 -16.90 -21.37
CA SER A 19 -21.50 -16.97 -20.37
C SER A 19 -20.57 -15.76 -20.48
N LYS A 20 -21.10 -14.54 -20.35
CA LYS A 20 -20.25 -13.35 -20.24
C LYS A 20 -19.58 -13.42 -18.86
N PRO A 21 -18.24 -13.54 -18.76
CA PRO A 21 -17.58 -13.62 -17.47
C PRO A 21 -17.91 -12.37 -16.65
N PRO A 22 -18.19 -12.51 -15.34
CA PRO A 22 -18.40 -11.36 -14.49
C PRO A 22 -17.15 -10.47 -14.54
N MET A 23 -17.37 -9.16 -14.71
CA MET A 23 -16.30 -8.18 -14.61
C MET A 23 -15.97 -8.00 -13.12
N PHE A 24 -14.90 -8.63 -12.67
CA PHE A 24 -14.32 -8.31 -11.37
C PHE A 24 -13.57 -6.98 -11.52
N THR A 25 -14.22 -5.88 -11.13
CA THR A 25 -13.44 -4.69 -10.81
C THR A 25 -12.56 -5.08 -9.61
N SER A 26 -11.25 -4.89 -9.74
CA SER A 26 -10.34 -5.12 -8.62
C SER A 26 -10.59 -4.04 -7.57
N GLY A 27 -11.69 -4.17 -6.82
CA GLY A 27 -11.89 -3.45 -5.57
C GLY A 27 -10.75 -3.87 -4.66
N GLY A 28 -9.72 -3.02 -4.60
CA GLY A 28 -8.47 -3.31 -3.91
C GLY A 28 -8.73 -3.45 -2.42
N GLY A 29 -8.80 -4.69 -1.95
CA GLY A 29 -8.76 -4.98 -0.53
C GLY A 29 -7.45 -4.54 0.08
N GLU A 30 -7.47 -4.20 1.37
CA GLU A 30 -6.26 -3.86 2.09
C GLU A 30 -5.39 -5.10 2.29
N VAL A 31 -4.08 -4.93 2.06
CA VAL A 31 -3.09 -5.98 2.26
C VAL A 31 -2.48 -5.84 3.64
N HIS A 32 -2.57 -6.89 4.46
CA HIS A 32 -1.94 -6.94 5.77
C HIS A 32 -0.41 -7.05 5.66
N PRO A 33 0.39 -6.42 6.55
CA PRO A 33 1.86 -6.48 6.52
C PRO A 33 2.43 -7.90 6.42
N ARG A 34 1.84 -8.86 7.14
CA ARG A 34 2.22 -10.30 7.10
C ARG A 34 2.27 -10.89 5.67
N VAL A 35 1.43 -10.42 4.75
CA VAL A 35 1.45 -10.86 3.35
C VAL A 35 2.71 -10.34 2.66
N ARG A 36 3.05 -9.06 2.87
CA ARG A 36 4.27 -8.46 2.33
C ARG A 36 5.53 -9.06 2.95
N ASP A 37 5.50 -9.41 4.23
CA ASP A 37 6.60 -10.16 4.86
C ASP A 37 6.79 -11.54 4.22
N ALA A 38 5.70 -12.25 3.92
CA ALA A 38 5.77 -13.52 3.23
C ALA A 38 6.31 -13.36 1.81
N MET A 39 5.86 -12.34 1.07
CA MET A 39 6.40 -11.99 -0.26
C MET A 39 7.90 -11.70 -0.18
N ARG A 40 8.34 -10.88 0.78
CA ARG A 40 9.75 -10.56 1.00
C ARG A 40 10.56 -11.82 1.27
N ARG A 41 10.07 -12.70 2.14
CA ARG A 41 10.74 -13.98 2.45
C ARG A 41 10.88 -14.83 1.19
N VAL A 42 9.81 -15.04 0.43
CA VAL A 42 9.86 -15.82 -0.82
C VAL A 42 10.82 -15.21 -1.85
N LEU A 43 10.86 -13.88 -1.95
CA LEU A 43 11.73 -13.15 -2.88
C LEU A 43 13.21 -13.17 -2.50
N LEU A 44 13.53 -13.22 -1.20
CA LEU A 44 14.93 -13.17 -0.73
C LEU A 44 15.52 -14.55 -0.43
N ASP A 45 14.68 -15.56 -0.29
CA ASP A 45 15.08 -16.96 -0.08
C ASP A 45 15.43 -17.66 -1.41
N ASP A 46 16.20 -18.74 -1.33
CA ASP A 46 16.59 -19.58 -2.47
C ASP A 46 15.70 -20.84 -2.61
N ARG A 47 14.89 -21.17 -1.61
CA ARG A 47 14.04 -22.37 -1.63
C ARG A 47 13.11 -22.39 -2.85
N PRO A 48 12.99 -23.52 -3.57
CA PRO A 48 12.05 -23.63 -4.68
C PRO A 48 10.60 -23.67 -4.17
N CYS A 49 9.69 -23.02 -4.89
CA CYS A 49 8.26 -23.08 -4.62
C CYS A 49 7.63 -24.21 -5.43
N GLY A 50 7.48 -25.40 -4.81
CA GLY A 50 7.03 -26.62 -5.48
C GLY A 50 5.61 -26.58 -6.07
N TYR A 51 4.82 -25.56 -5.76
CA TYR A 51 3.48 -25.35 -6.32
C TYR A 51 3.46 -24.43 -7.55
N LEU A 52 4.61 -23.86 -7.97
CA LEU A 52 4.69 -23.04 -9.18
C LEU A 52 4.87 -23.92 -10.42
N ASN A 53 4.22 -23.52 -11.52
CA ASN A 53 4.54 -24.07 -12.83
C ASN A 53 5.89 -23.53 -13.35
N SER A 54 6.35 -24.03 -14.49
CA SER A 54 7.65 -23.64 -15.08
C SER A 54 7.78 -22.13 -15.33
N THR A 55 6.72 -21.48 -15.81
CA THR A 55 6.69 -20.03 -16.03
C THR A 55 6.80 -19.25 -14.72
N GLY A 56 6.03 -19.63 -13.69
CA GLY A 56 6.06 -18.98 -12.38
C GLY A 56 7.41 -19.17 -11.68
N ALA A 57 7.99 -20.36 -11.78
CA ALA A 57 9.32 -20.65 -11.25
C ALA A 57 10.39 -19.78 -11.93
N ARG A 58 10.36 -19.64 -13.26
CA ARG A 58 11.27 -18.76 -14.00
C ARG A 58 11.13 -17.30 -13.57
N LEU A 59 9.91 -16.76 -13.51
CA LEU A 59 9.66 -15.38 -13.09
C LEU A 59 10.14 -15.11 -11.65
N LEU A 60 9.97 -16.09 -10.75
CA LEU A 60 10.47 -15.97 -9.38
C LEU A 60 12.01 -15.97 -9.34
N THR A 61 12.67 -16.79 -10.15
CA THR A 61 14.13 -16.78 -10.29
C THR A 61 14.64 -15.44 -10.81
N ASP A 62 14.02 -14.89 -11.86
CA ASP A 62 14.40 -13.60 -12.42
C ASP A 62 14.21 -12.49 -11.38
N ALA A 63 13.06 -12.48 -10.68
CA ALA A 63 12.79 -11.51 -9.62
C ALA A 63 13.79 -11.59 -8.46
N ARG A 64 14.21 -12.81 -8.06
CA ARG A 64 15.24 -13.04 -7.04
C ARG A 64 16.59 -12.46 -7.46
N LEU A 65 16.99 -12.66 -8.72
CA LEU A 65 18.22 -12.10 -9.25
C LEU A 65 18.17 -10.56 -9.22
N THR A 66 17.12 -9.97 -9.78
CA THR A 66 16.93 -8.51 -9.80
C THR A 66 16.90 -7.91 -8.39
N ALA A 67 16.25 -8.59 -7.43
CA ALA A 67 16.21 -8.15 -6.05
C ALA A 67 17.62 -8.06 -5.42
N ARG A 68 18.47 -9.07 -5.68
CA ARG A 68 19.86 -9.10 -5.20
C ARG A 68 20.71 -8.03 -5.85
N GLU A 69 20.60 -7.86 -7.17
CA GLU A 69 21.33 -6.83 -7.93
C GLU A 69 20.93 -5.42 -7.49
N ALA A 70 19.64 -5.18 -7.27
CA ALA A 70 19.13 -3.90 -6.75
C ALA A 70 19.50 -3.67 -5.27
N GLY A 71 19.86 -4.73 -4.54
CA GLY A 71 20.23 -4.69 -3.13
C GLY A 71 19.05 -4.44 -2.19
N ILE A 72 17.82 -4.83 -2.56
CA ILE A 72 16.62 -4.61 -1.72
C ILE A 72 16.62 -5.47 -0.44
N ASP A 73 17.55 -6.42 -0.34
CA ASP A 73 17.87 -7.19 0.86
C ASP A 73 18.65 -6.35 1.89
N ARG A 74 19.48 -5.41 1.42
CA ARG A 74 20.42 -4.62 2.23
C ARG A 74 19.97 -3.19 2.51
N ARG A 75 19.25 -2.57 1.56
CA ARG A 75 18.78 -1.18 1.67
C ARG A 75 17.28 -1.09 1.38
N SER A 76 16.59 -0.24 2.14
CA SER A 76 15.18 0.05 1.91
C SER A 76 14.95 1.10 0.83
N LEU A 77 15.90 2.03 0.64
CA LEU A 77 15.85 3.05 -0.41
C LEU A 77 16.77 2.65 -1.56
N VAL A 78 16.18 2.41 -2.72
CA VAL A 78 16.90 2.06 -3.95
C VAL A 78 16.81 3.23 -4.93
N PRO A 79 17.95 3.82 -5.36
CA PRO A 79 17.95 4.87 -6.37
C PRO A 79 17.39 4.34 -7.70
N LEU A 80 16.45 5.08 -8.29
CA LEU A 80 16.00 4.86 -9.68
C LEU A 80 16.73 5.81 -10.63
N SER A 81 16.95 7.05 -10.18
CA SER A 81 17.66 8.10 -10.91
C SER A 81 18.34 9.05 -9.92
N PRO A 82 19.11 10.05 -10.38
CA PRO A 82 19.65 11.08 -9.50
C PRO A 82 18.59 11.86 -8.72
N SER A 83 17.35 11.92 -9.22
CA SER A 83 16.23 12.69 -8.65
C SER A 83 15.03 11.83 -8.23
N SER A 84 15.15 10.51 -8.23
CA SER A 84 14.08 9.61 -7.77
C SER A 84 14.60 8.32 -7.14
N CYS A 85 13.83 7.78 -6.20
CA CYS A 85 14.13 6.50 -5.56
C CYS A 85 12.86 5.74 -5.19
N LEU A 86 13.00 4.43 -5.01
CA LEU A 86 11.98 3.57 -4.43
C LEU A 86 12.30 3.30 -2.97
N TRP A 87 11.33 3.54 -2.10
CA TRP A 87 11.33 3.05 -0.74
C TRP A 87 10.56 1.73 -0.65
N PHE A 88 11.28 0.61 -0.59
CA PHE A 88 10.70 -0.70 -0.32
C PHE A 88 10.35 -0.83 1.17
N THR A 89 9.11 -0.50 1.50
CA THR A 89 8.59 -0.46 2.88
C THR A 89 8.30 -1.84 3.45
N TRP A 90 7.97 -2.80 2.58
CA TRP A 90 7.52 -4.16 2.93
C TRP A 90 6.37 -4.20 3.93
N THR A 91 5.53 -3.17 3.94
CA THR A 91 4.42 -3.03 4.90
C THR A 91 3.05 -3.13 4.25
N GLY A 92 2.01 -3.24 5.08
CA GLY A 92 0.62 -3.32 4.64
C GLY A 92 0.10 -2.01 4.05
N THR A 93 -1.08 -2.09 3.41
CA THR A 93 -1.69 -0.96 2.70
C THR A 93 -1.90 0.27 3.60
N LYS A 94 -2.39 0.09 4.83
CA LYS A 94 -2.62 1.20 5.77
C LYS A 94 -1.34 1.97 6.11
N ALA A 95 -0.29 1.23 6.48
CA ALA A 95 0.99 1.80 6.82
C ALA A 95 1.63 2.49 5.60
N GLN A 96 1.56 1.88 4.42
CA GLN A 96 2.11 2.49 3.21
C GLN A 96 1.37 3.77 2.81
N ARG A 97 0.04 3.79 2.89
CA ARG A 97 -0.78 5.00 2.73
C ARG A 97 -0.36 6.09 3.71
N THR A 98 -0.16 5.70 4.97
CA THR A 98 0.30 6.62 6.03
C THR A 98 1.68 7.20 5.69
N LEU A 99 2.60 6.39 5.17
CA LEU A 99 3.93 6.84 4.72
C LEU A 99 3.85 7.81 3.54
N CYS A 100 2.94 7.62 2.58
CA CYS A 100 2.72 8.59 1.50
C CYS A 100 2.24 9.95 2.04
N LEU A 101 1.30 9.94 3.00
CA LEU A 101 0.83 11.18 3.65
C LEU A 101 1.95 11.88 4.43
N ILE A 102 2.82 11.11 5.08
CA ILE A 102 3.99 11.64 5.80
C ILE A 102 5.02 12.20 4.80
N ALA A 103 5.27 11.53 3.68
CA ALA A 103 6.16 12.01 2.63
C ALA A 103 5.66 13.35 2.07
N ASP A 104 4.37 13.46 1.79
CA ASP A 104 3.73 14.71 1.37
C ASP A 104 3.89 15.82 2.42
N ALA A 105 3.69 15.53 3.71
CA ALA A 105 3.97 16.46 4.80
C ALA A 105 5.46 16.88 4.88
N ALA A 106 6.38 15.99 4.50
CA ALA A 106 7.80 16.25 4.35
C ALA A 106 8.18 16.92 3.01
N ARG A 107 7.19 17.36 2.23
CA ARG A 107 7.36 17.98 0.89
C ARG A 107 8.09 17.07 -0.10
N LEU A 108 7.80 15.77 -0.03
CA LEU A 108 8.22 14.77 -0.99
C LEU A 108 7.00 14.33 -1.80
N VAL A 109 7.08 14.47 -3.13
CA VAL A 109 6.08 13.88 -4.02
C VAL A 109 6.27 12.38 -3.99
N SER A 110 5.19 11.65 -3.71
CA SER A 110 5.20 10.20 -3.56
C SER A 110 4.16 9.51 -4.43
N ALA A 111 4.50 8.33 -4.96
CA ALA A 111 3.55 7.44 -5.65
C ALA A 111 3.57 6.04 -5.03
N ASP A 112 2.39 5.47 -4.79
CA ASP A 112 2.23 4.13 -4.19
C ASP A 112 2.27 3.03 -5.26
N HIS A 113 3.34 2.22 -5.24
CA HIS A 113 3.53 1.03 -6.09
C HIS A 113 3.22 -0.28 -5.35
N LYS A 114 2.39 -0.23 -4.32
CA LYS A 114 1.89 -1.35 -3.50
C LYS A 114 2.92 -2.06 -2.63
N ILE A 115 4.14 -2.33 -3.09
CA ILE A 115 5.25 -2.88 -2.27
C ILE A 115 6.34 -1.84 -1.96
N ALA A 116 6.29 -0.71 -2.66
CA ALA A 116 7.24 0.37 -2.54
C ALA A 116 6.53 1.72 -2.72
N VAL A 117 7.10 2.75 -2.13
CA VAL A 117 6.72 4.15 -2.37
C VAL A 117 7.81 4.78 -3.23
N GLU A 118 7.46 5.24 -4.42
CA GLU A 118 8.37 6.06 -5.22
C GLU A 118 8.39 7.47 -4.67
N LEU A 119 9.58 8.05 -4.54
CA LEU A 119 9.79 9.41 -4.06
C LEU A 119 10.52 10.19 -5.14
N SER A 120 10.00 11.37 -5.50
CA SER A 120 10.62 12.28 -6.46
C SER A 120 11.75 13.10 -5.83
N ALA A 121 12.68 12.42 -5.18
CA ALA A 121 13.95 12.96 -4.71
C ALA A 121 15.02 11.85 -4.67
N SER A 122 16.29 12.24 -4.59
CA SER A 122 17.38 11.27 -4.43
C SER A 122 17.19 10.44 -3.16
N ALA A 123 17.79 9.25 -3.10
CA ALA A 123 17.71 8.39 -1.91
C ALA A 123 18.22 9.11 -0.65
N ALA A 124 19.32 9.87 -0.76
CA ALA A 124 19.90 10.60 0.36
C ALA A 124 19.01 11.76 0.84
N ASP A 125 18.45 12.54 -0.09
CA ASP A 125 17.56 13.66 0.28
C ASP A 125 16.23 13.15 0.85
N SER A 126 15.66 12.09 0.25
CA SER A 126 14.48 11.40 0.77
C SER A 126 14.71 10.90 2.19
N ALA A 127 15.82 10.20 2.43
CA ALA A 127 16.16 9.68 3.75
C ALA A 127 16.32 10.82 4.77
N ARG A 128 17.00 11.92 4.41
CA ARG A 128 17.18 13.09 5.28
C ARG A 128 15.85 13.74 5.65
N ARG A 129 14.98 14.00 4.67
CA ARG A 129 13.68 14.67 4.92
C ARG A 129 12.75 13.79 5.75
N LEU A 130 12.67 12.49 5.44
CA LEU A 130 11.87 11.54 6.22
C LEU A 130 12.43 11.34 7.63
N ALA A 131 13.76 11.28 7.79
CA ALA A 131 14.41 11.25 9.09
C ALA A 131 14.13 12.52 9.90
N GLY A 132 14.03 13.68 9.25
CA GLY A 132 13.72 14.96 9.88
C GLY A 132 12.28 15.11 10.39
N VAL A 133 11.36 14.23 9.99
CA VAL A 133 9.97 14.26 10.48
C VAL A 133 9.94 13.91 11.96
N ASP A 134 9.37 14.77 12.80
CA ASP A 134 9.05 14.41 14.17
C ASP A 134 7.90 13.40 14.20
N ALA A 135 8.27 12.13 14.27
CA ALA A 135 7.35 11.01 14.26
C ALA A 135 6.37 11.04 15.46
N LEU A 136 6.76 11.62 16.59
CA LEU A 136 5.94 11.70 17.79
C LEU A 136 4.87 12.80 17.70
N SER A 137 5.15 13.88 16.96
CA SER A 137 4.19 14.96 16.74
C SER A 137 3.14 14.65 15.66
N LEU A 138 3.23 13.51 14.98
CA LEU A 138 2.27 13.13 13.95
C LEU A 138 0.91 12.83 14.58
N ASP A 139 -0.11 13.54 14.10
CA ASP A 139 -1.51 13.39 14.49
C ASP A 139 -2.27 12.62 13.39
N PRO A 140 -2.85 11.45 13.69
CA PRO A 140 -3.54 10.62 12.72
C PRO A 140 -4.78 11.31 12.13
N VAL A 141 -5.48 12.17 12.89
CA VAL A 141 -6.68 12.88 12.40
C VAL A 141 -6.27 13.92 11.35
N ARG A 142 -5.19 14.68 11.63
CA ARG A 142 -4.62 15.64 10.66
C ARG A 142 -4.10 14.97 9.40
N LEU A 143 -3.53 13.77 9.50
CA LEU A 143 -3.10 13.00 8.34
C LEU A 143 -4.32 12.51 7.53
N ALA A 144 -5.34 11.96 8.19
CA ALA A 144 -6.56 11.47 7.54
C ALA A 144 -7.33 12.59 6.81
N ALA A 145 -7.31 13.81 7.33
CA ALA A 145 -7.90 14.98 6.68
C ALA A 145 -7.32 15.24 5.28
N ARG A 146 -6.07 14.84 5.03
CA ARG A 146 -5.37 14.99 3.74
C ARG A 146 -5.69 13.87 2.75
N LEU A 147 -6.46 12.85 3.12
CA LEU A 147 -6.84 11.79 2.20
C LEU A 147 -7.67 12.37 1.04
N PRO A 148 -7.36 12.00 -0.22
CA PRO A 148 -8.03 12.56 -1.40
C PRO A 148 -9.47 12.08 -1.52
N THR A 149 -9.77 10.86 -1.06
CA THR A 149 -11.11 10.27 -1.04
C THR A 149 -11.40 9.80 0.36
N LYS A 150 -12.49 10.32 0.94
CA LYS A 150 -12.90 10.01 2.32
C LYS A 150 -14.07 9.04 2.35
N GLN A 151 -15.03 9.19 1.44
CA GLN A 151 -16.18 8.28 1.31
C GLN A 151 -15.77 7.04 0.50
N THR A 152 -15.49 5.95 1.19
CA THR A 152 -15.01 4.70 0.59
C THR A 152 -15.86 3.48 0.98
N ARG A 153 -16.59 3.58 2.10
CA ARG A 153 -17.45 2.54 2.66
C ARG A 153 -18.91 2.88 2.39
N LYS A 154 -19.74 1.84 2.45
CA LYS A 154 -21.17 1.89 2.11
C LYS A 154 -21.96 2.98 2.85
N LEU A 155 -21.58 3.29 4.10
CA LEU A 155 -22.32 4.20 4.96
C LEU A 155 -21.63 5.55 5.17
N ASP A 156 -20.50 5.80 4.50
CA ASP A 156 -19.75 7.05 4.68
C ASP A 156 -20.55 8.28 4.19
N GLU A 157 -21.54 8.10 3.31
CA GLU A 157 -22.43 9.17 2.84
C GLU A 157 -23.32 9.76 3.94
N HIS A 158 -23.50 9.04 5.05
CA HIS A 158 -24.33 9.48 6.18
C HIS A 158 -23.52 10.13 7.31
N LEU A 159 -22.19 10.16 7.21
CA LEU A 159 -21.31 10.77 8.20
C LEU A 159 -20.96 12.20 7.78
N ASP A 160 -20.83 13.10 8.75
CA ASP A 160 -20.21 14.40 8.49
C ASP A 160 -18.71 14.25 8.26
N ASP A 161 -18.08 15.28 7.68
CA ASP A 161 -16.66 15.23 7.32
C ASP A 161 -15.76 15.05 8.54
N ALA A 162 -16.10 15.65 9.68
CA ALA A 162 -15.30 15.55 10.90
C ALA A 162 -15.26 14.10 11.42
N LEU A 163 -16.43 13.46 11.55
CA LEU A 163 -16.56 12.09 11.98
C LEU A 163 -15.97 11.10 10.97
N LEU A 164 -16.09 11.40 9.68
CA LEU A 164 -15.48 10.61 8.62
C LEU A 164 -13.95 10.64 8.71
N VAL A 165 -13.35 11.81 8.96
CA VAL A 165 -11.90 11.96 9.15
C VAL A 165 -11.44 11.22 10.40
N GLU A 166 -12.17 11.32 11.52
CA GLU A 166 -11.85 10.56 12.74
C GLU A 166 -11.90 9.04 12.50
N ALA A 167 -12.94 8.56 11.83
CA ALA A 167 -13.05 7.15 11.49
C ALA A 167 -11.90 6.69 10.59
N LEU A 168 -11.53 7.48 9.56
CA LEU A 168 -10.43 7.16 8.67
C LEU A 168 -9.06 7.18 9.36
N ALA A 169 -8.88 8.06 10.35
CA ALA A 169 -7.67 8.12 11.16
C ALA A 169 -7.40 6.79 11.88
N VAL A 170 -8.45 6.10 12.30
CA VAL A 170 -8.40 4.79 12.95
C VAL A 170 -8.37 3.65 11.91
N ASP A 171 -9.24 3.71 10.92
CA ASP A 171 -9.51 2.57 10.06
C ASP A 171 -8.60 2.48 8.84
N ALA A 172 -8.13 3.61 8.31
CA ALA A 172 -7.38 3.64 7.04
C ALA A 172 -5.88 3.88 7.23
N LEU A 173 -5.45 4.33 8.40
CA LEU A 173 -4.06 4.66 8.72
C LEU A 173 -3.46 3.68 9.72
N ASP A 174 -2.14 3.54 9.67
CA ASP A 174 -1.34 2.77 10.62
C ASP A 174 -0.08 3.58 10.94
N LEU A 175 -0.24 4.46 11.92
CA LEU A 175 0.81 5.38 12.34
C LEU A 175 1.89 4.68 13.15
N GLU A 176 1.54 3.63 13.90
CA GLU A 176 2.50 2.87 14.70
C GLU A 176 3.56 2.22 13.80
N THR A 177 3.13 1.46 12.78
CA THR A 177 4.04 0.84 11.84
C THR A 177 4.82 1.88 11.03
N ALA A 178 4.19 2.99 10.63
CA ALA A 178 4.85 4.08 9.92
C ALA A 178 5.98 4.70 10.76
N ARG A 179 5.76 4.95 12.06
CA ARG A 179 6.77 5.47 13.00
C ARG A 179 7.98 4.54 13.11
N VAL A 180 7.75 3.24 13.23
CA VAL A 180 8.84 2.24 13.27
C VAL A 180 9.69 2.31 12.00
N LEU A 181 9.06 2.44 10.84
CA LEU A 181 9.77 2.52 9.55
C LEU A 181 10.56 3.83 9.40
N LEU A 182 10.04 4.96 9.87
CA LEU A 182 10.78 6.23 9.91
C LEU A 182 12.01 6.16 10.82
N VAL A 183 11.86 5.57 12.01
CA VAL A 183 12.98 5.40 12.95
C VAL A 183 14.08 4.51 12.35
N ARG A 184 13.71 3.44 11.63
CA ARG A 184 14.68 2.59 10.91
C ARG A 184 15.43 3.34 9.81
N LEU A 185 14.81 4.31 9.14
CA LEU A 185 15.52 5.16 8.18
C LEU A 185 16.57 6.05 8.87
N ARG A 186 16.29 6.56 10.08
CA ARG A 186 17.24 7.38 10.84
C ARG A 186 18.52 6.63 11.17
N SER A 187 18.42 5.36 11.57
CA SER A 187 19.59 4.52 11.89
C SER A 187 20.47 4.18 10.68
N VAL A 188 20.01 4.46 9.46
CA VAL A 188 20.78 4.22 8.23
C VAL A 188 21.45 5.50 7.72
N VAL A 189 20.99 6.68 8.19
CA VAL A 189 21.49 8.00 7.75
C VAL A 189 22.48 8.62 8.74
N GLY A 190 22.44 8.21 10.01
CA GLY A 190 23.42 8.60 11.05
C GLY A 190 24.64 7.70 11.04
#